data_AF-A0A9E5BTB9-F1
#
_entry.id   AF-A0A9E5BTB9-F1
#
_cell.length_a   1.000
_cell.length_b   1.000
_cell.length_c   1.000
_cell.angle_alpha   90.00
_cell.angle_beta   90.00
_cell.angle_gamma   90.00
#
_symmetry.space_group_name_H-M   'P 1'
#
loop_
_entity.id
_entity.type
_entity.pdbx_description
1 polymer ?
#
loop_
_entity_poly.entity_id
_entity_poly.type
_entity_poly.pdbx_seq_one_letter_code
_entity_poly.pdbx_strand_id
1 'polypeptide(L)'
;MLSCPASPMEAPISILAFGAPFALTHGSLFIEDDPYIRLTPKVDAITMHCIGKGGGDTDGDGCSDATENGSDPLLGGDRSFVNPWDFYDVAGPDGVPIPDGVIDLPNDILGVMNHQGSAPGPPYDVQYDRGPAAGLSWHGTAPPDGVIDLPNDILGVIAQFNHRCV
;
A
#
# COMPACT_ATOMS: atom_id res chain seq x y z
N MET A 1 5.61 -4.43 8.73
CA MET A 1 6.11 -3.61 7.62
C MET A 1 7.62 -3.83 7.53
N LEU A 2 8.11 -4.33 6.40
CA LEU A 2 9.54 -4.51 6.16
C LEU A 2 10.05 -3.23 5.49
N SER A 3 10.74 -2.36 6.24
CA SER A 3 11.43 -1.23 5.61
C SER A 3 12.64 -1.77 4.85
N CYS A 4 12.90 -1.20 3.68
CA CYS A 4 14.11 -1.54 2.95
C CYS A 4 15.34 -1.11 3.78
N PRO A 5 16.34 -1.97 3.90
CA PRO A 5 17.59 -1.60 4.55
C PRO A 5 18.35 -0.63 3.65
N ALA A 6 18.97 0.39 4.25
CA ALA A 6 19.82 1.35 3.55
C ALA A 6 21.09 0.71 2.92
N SER A 7 21.35 -0.57 3.19
CA SER A 7 22.46 -1.37 2.70
C SER A 7 22.00 -2.81 2.43
N PRO A 8 22.60 -3.55 1.47
CA PRO A 8 22.28 -4.96 1.30
C PRO A 8 22.55 -5.72 2.62
N MET A 9 21.52 -6.35 3.16
CA MET A 9 21.63 -7.25 4.31
C MET A 9 21.27 -8.67 3.87
N GLU A 10 22.15 -9.61 4.20
CA GLU A 10 21.82 -11.02 4.16
C GLU A 10 20.91 -11.34 5.35
N ALA A 11 19.65 -11.67 5.06
CA ALA A 11 18.73 -12.20 6.05
C ALA A 11 18.37 -13.64 5.68
N PRO A 12 18.30 -14.58 6.65
CA PRO A 12 17.76 -15.90 6.39
C PRO A 12 16.26 -15.79 6.12
N ILE A 13 15.83 -16.12 4.92
CA ILE A 13 14.42 -16.14 4.52
C ILE A 13 13.95 -17.58 4.49
N SER A 14 12.93 -17.92 5.29
CA SER A 14 12.23 -19.20 5.22
C SER A 14 11.06 -19.09 4.24
N ILE A 15 11.19 -19.70 3.08
CA ILE A 15 10.11 -19.74 2.07
C ILE A 15 9.21 -20.93 2.36
N LEU A 16 7.97 -20.67 2.78
CA LEU A 16 6.90 -21.66 2.78
C LEU A 16 6.35 -21.79 1.35
N ALA A 17 6.77 -22.84 0.63
CA ALA A 17 6.23 -23.15 -0.68
C ALA A 17 4.80 -23.69 -0.56
N PHE A 18 3.80 -22.87 -0.88
CA PHE A 18 2.42 -23.33 -1.11
C PHE A 18 2.22 -23.53 -2.61
N GLY A 19 1.70 -24.70 -2.99
CA GLY A 19 1.79 -25.24 -4.34
C GLY A 19 1.09 -24.43 -5.44
N ALA A 20 1.82 -24.13 -6.50
CA ALA A 20 1.44 -24.17 -7.92
C ALA A 20 2.64 -23.71 -8.79
N PRO A 21 2.71 -24.07 -10.09
CA PRO A 21 3.97 -24.19 -10.81
C PRO A 21 4.43 -22.88 -11.47
N PHE A 22 5.75 -22.79 -11.68
CA PHE A 22 6.49 -21.78 -12.45
C PHE A 22 6.88 -20.49 -11.71
N ALA A 23 7.87 -20.63 -10.81
CA ALA A 23 8.92 -19.64 -10.68
C ALA A 23 10.21 -20.25 -11.26
N LEU A 24 10.77 -19.64 -12.30
CA LEU A 24 12.06 -20.01 -12.86
C LEU A 24 13.15 -19.68 -11.83
N THR A 25 13.48 -20.65 -10.98
CA THR A 25 14.62 -20.57 -10.07
C THR A 25 15.88 -21.04 -10.80
N HIS A 26 16.79 -20.13 -11.11
CA HIS A 26 18.16 -20.49 -11.46
C HIS A 26 18.88 -20.83 -10.15
N GLY A 27 19.16 -22.10 -9.89
CA GLY A 27 19.86 -22.55 -8.70
C GLY A 27 20.42 -23.96 -8.85
N SER A 28 21.56 -24.22 -8.22
CA SER A 28 22.19 -25.55 -8.16
C SER A 28 21.57 -26.39 -7.04
N LEU A 29 21.14 -27.60 -7.39
CA LEU A 29 20.58 -28.59 -6.47
C LEU A 29 21.70 -29.43 -5.84
N PHE A 30 21.74 -29.50 -4.51
CA PHE A 30 22.54 -30.50 -3.81
C PHE A 30 21.62 -31.61 -3.31
N ILE A 31 21.99 -32.86 -3.60
CA ILE A 31 21.31 -34.06 -3.10
C ILE A 31 22.11 -34.52 -1.89
N GLU A 32 21.51 -34.47 -0.70
CA GLU A 32 22.06 -35.15 0.47
C GLU A 32 21.54 -36.59 0.48
N ASP A 33 22.44 -37.55 0.71
CA ASP A 33 22.12 -38.98 0.80
C ASP A 33 21.37 -39.28 2.11
N ASP A 34 20.07 -38.93 2.16
CA ASP A 34 19.11 -39.36 3.17
C ASP A 34 17.99 -40.19 2.48
N PRO A 35 17.58 -41.35 3.03
CA PRO A 35 16.45 -42.13 2.51
C PRO A 35 15.10 -41.38 2.49
N TYR A 36 14.99 -40.21 3.11
CA TYR A 36 13.87 -39.29 2.94
C TYR A 36 14.30 -38.06 2.13
N ILE A 37 13.95 -38.05 0.83
CA ILE A 37 14.19 -36.91 -0.05
C ILE A 37 13.44 -35.68 0.49
N ARG A 38 14.13 -34.82 1.25
CA ARG A 38 13.66 -33.48 1.60
C ARG A 38 14.19 -32.51 0.56
N LEU A 39 13.33 -32.14 -0.38
CA LEU A 39 13.60 -31.03 -1.29
C LEU A 39 13.55 -29.72 -0.49
N THR A 40 14.70 -29.23 -0.05
CA THR A 40 14.81 -27.89 0.53
C THR A 40 15.33 -26.98 -0.57
N PRO A 41 14.49 -26.18 -1.26
CA PRO A 41 14.98 -25.21 -2.22
C PRO A 41 15.86 -24.22 -1.47
N LYS A 42 17.17 -24.30 -1.68
CA LYS A 42 18.09 -23.28 -1.21
C LYS A 42 17.99 -22.13 -2.20
N VAL A 43 17.27 -21.09 -1.83
CA VAL A 43 17.28 -19.84 -2.57
C VAL A 43 18.51 -19.09 -2.13
N ASP A 44 19.59 -19.18 -2.93
CA ASP A 44 20.86 -18.50 -2.61
C ASP A 44 20.73 -16.97 -2.68
N ALA A 45 19.75 -16.45 -3.45
CA ALA A 45 19.37 -15.04 -3.43
C ALA A 45 17.93 -14.83 -3.96
N ILE A 46 17.14 -14.01 -3.28
CA ILE A 46 15.95 -13.37 -3.86
C ILE A 46 16.38 -11.98 -4.32
N THR A 47 16.29 -11.71 -5.63
CA THR A 47 16.48 -10.35 -6.14
C THR A 47 15.13 -9.63 -6.05
N MET A 48 14.94 -8.83 -5.00
CA MET A 48 13.81 -7.91 -4.89
C MET A 48 14.17 -6.63 -5.61
N HIS A 49 13.49 -6.34 -6.71
CA HIS A 49 13.71 -5.13 -7.49
C HIS A 49 12.87 -4.00 -6.89
N CYS A 50 13.44 -3.26 -5.95
CA CYS A 50 12.79 -2.07 -5.42
C CYS A 50 12.86 -0.97 -6.48
N ILE A 51 11.78 -0.75 -7.22
CA ILE A 51 11.64 0.41 -8.09
C ILE A 51 11.26 1.59 -7.20
N GLY A 52 12.23 2.14 -6.49
CA GLY A 52 12.04 3.41 -5.80
C GLY A 52 11.90 4.51 -6.84
N LYS A 53 10.72 5.12 -6.95
CA LYS A 53 10.57 6.41 -7.60
C LYS A 53 11.41 7.40 -6.79
N GLY A 54 12.43 7.99 -7.42
CA GLY A 54 13.41 8.81 -6.72
C GLY A 54 12.74 9.93 -5.93
N GLY A 55 12.87 9.92 -4.59
CA GLY A 55 12.22 10.89 -3.72
C GLY A 55 12.04 10.44 -2.27
N GLY A 56 12.07 9.14 -1.97
CA GLY A 56 11.59 8.65 -0.67
C GLY A 56 10.06 8.67 -0.62
N ASP A 57 9.47 7.82 0.19
CA ASP A 57 8.04 7.79 0.54
C ASP A 57 8.03 7.45 2.03
N THR A 58 8.03 8.49 2.85
CA THR A 58 8.38 8.44 4.27
C THR A 58 7.26 7.80 5.10
N ASP A 59 6.00 7.93 4.68
CA ASP A 59 4.85 7.36 5.36
C ASP A 59 4.24 6.14 4.65
N GLY A 60 4.62 5.88 3.40
CA GLY A 60 4.28 4.67 2.65
C GLY A 60 2.90 4.70 2.04
N ASP A 61 2.36 5.88 1.75
CA ASP A 61 1.02 6.06 1.18
C ASP A 61 0.98 5.94 -0.35
N GLY A 62 2.14 5.76 -1.00
CA GLY A 62 2.28 5.62 -2.45
C GLY A 62 2.68 6.91 -3.16
N CYS A 63 2.72 8.05 -2.46
CA CYS A 63 3.29 9.29 -2.94
C CYS A 63 4.77 9.41 -2.56
N SER A 64 5.57 10.13 -3.35
CA SER A 64 6.97 10.36 -2.95
C SER A 64 7.11 11.67 -2.17
N ASP A 65 7.98 11.75 -1.16
CA ASP A 65 8.18 12.96 -0.34
C ASP A 65 8.42 14.21 -1.20
N ALA A 66 9.13 14.02 -2.33
CA ALA A 66 9.43 15.08 -3.28
C ALA A 66 8.20 15.53 -4.08
N THR A 67 7.31 14.60 -4.43
CA THR A 67 6.01 14.88 -5.05
C THR A 67 5.10 15.62 -4.07
N GLU A 68 5.07 15.18 -2.82
CA GLU A 68 4.23 15.74 -1.76
C GLU A 68 4.63 17.15 -1.36
N ASN A 69 5.94 17.41 -1.34
CA ASN A 69 6.49 18.75 -1.12
C ASN A 69 6.37 19.67 -2.35
N GLY A 70 5.71 19.20 -3.43
CA GLY A 70 5.39 20.00 -4.61
C GLY A 70 4.33 21.06 -4.33
N SER A 71 4.14 22.01 -5.25
CA SER A 71 3.14 23.08 -5.09
C SER A 71 1.83 22.81 -5.86
N ASP A 72 1.68 21.66 -6.49
CA ASP A 72 0.48 21.30 -7.25
C ASP A 72 -0.32 20.20 -6.53
N PRO A 73 -1.40 20.56 -5.82
CA PRO A 73 -2.33 19.64 -5.16
C PRO A 73 -2.79 18.46 -6.01
N LEU A 74 -3.03 18.67 -7.31
CA LEU A 74 -3.55 17.63 -8.20
C LEU A 74 -2.49 16.59 -8.56
N LEU A 75 -1.21 16.94 -8.42
CA LEU A 75 -0.08 16.06 -8.71
C LEU A 75 0.62 15.61 -7.42
N GLY A 76 -0.08 15.68 -6.29
CA GLY A 76 0.39 15.19 -5.00
C GLY A 76 1.05 16.28 -4.15
N GLY A 77 1.31 17.47 -4.68
CA GLY A 77 1.85 18.60 -3.94
C GLY A 77 0.96 19.05 -2.78
N ASP A 78 1.51 19.87 -1.88
CA ASP A 78 0.99 20.28 -0.58
C ASP A 78 0.46 19.13 0.33
N ARG A 79 0.74 17.86 0.02
CA ARG A 79 0.52 16.72 0.93
C ARG A 79 1.58 16.68 2.03
N SER A 80 1.35 15.85 3.02
CA SER A 80 2.19 15.64 4.18
C SER A 80 2.88 14.29 4.09
N PHE A 81 4.14 14.30 3.68
CA PHE A 81 5.06 13.14 3.60
C PHE A 81 5.32 12.37 4.91
N VAL A 82 4.62 12.71 6.00
CA VAL A 82 4.68 12.01 7.28
C VAL A 82 3.30 11.54 7.75
N ASN A 83 2.25 11.76 6.95
CA ASN A 83 0.88 11.42 7.26
C ASN A 83 0.35 10.37 6.26
N PRO A 84 0.42 9.07 6.60
CA PRO A 84 0.06 7.98 5.69
C PRO A 84 -1.43 7.92 5.34
N TRP A 85 -2.22 8.85 5.89
CA TRP A 85 -3.66 8.90 5.75
C TRP A 85 -4.10 9.98 4.77
N ASP A 86 -3.23 10.89 4.33
CA ASP A 86 -3.66 12.03 3.54
C ASP A 86 -4.04 11.71 2.10
N PHE A 87 -3.61 10.54 1.59
CA PHE A 87 -4.00 10.04 0.28
C PHE A 87 -5.02 8.89 0.38
N TYR A 88 -6.07 8.97 -0.44
CA TYR A 88 -7.15 7.96 -0.51
C TYR A 88 -6.93 6.93 -1.62
N ASP A 89 -5.69 6.55 -1.92
CA ASP A 89 -5.36 5.54 -2.92
C ASP A 89 -5.57 4.14 -2.31
N VAL A 90 -6.83 3.68 -2.33
CA VAL A 90 -7.31 2.52 -1.57
C VAL A 90 -7.66 1.37 -2.51
N ALA A 91 -7.86 0.17 -1.97
CA ALA A 91 -8.31 -0.94 -2.79
C ALA A 91 -9.70 -0.68 -3.39
N GLY A 92 -9.91 -1.16 -4.61
CA GLY A 92 -11.20 -1.07 -5.28
C GLY A 92 -12.31 -1.87 -4.57
N PRO A 93 -13.57 -1.73 -5.01
CA PRO A 93 -14.73 -2.38 -4.40
C PRO A 93 -14.66 -3.92 -4.37
N ASP A 94 -13.86 -4.53 -5.25
CA ASP A 94 -13.65 -5.98 -5.30
C ASP A 94 -12.48 -6.45 -4.39
N GLY A 95 -11.90 -5.53 -3.60
CA GLY A 95 -10.71 -5.79 -2.78
C GLY A 95 -9.45 -6.05 -3.60
N VAL A 96 -9.47 -5.73 -4.90
CA VAL A 96 -8.30 -5.83 -5.77
C VAL A 96 -7.35 -4.69 -5.39
N PRO A 97 -6.13 -5.00 -4.88
CA PRO A 97 -5.19 -3.97 -4.49
C PRO A 97 -4.61 -3.36 -5.75
N ILE A 98 -4.97 -2.13 -6.04
CA ILE A 98 -4.14 -1.29 -6.90
C ILE A 98 -4.17 0.13 -6.31
N PRO A 99 -3.41 0.40 -5.23
CA PRO A 99 -2.86 1.74 -5.07
C PRO A 99 -2.09 2.05 -6.36
N ASP A 100 -2.70 2.83 -7.23
CA ASP A 100 -2.20 3.12 -8.59
C ASP A 100 -1.67 4.54 -8.71
N GLY A 101 -1.68 5.27 -7.60
CA GLY A 101 -1.28 6.65 -7.48
C GLY A 101 -2.28 7.62 -8.11
N VAL A 102 -3.54 7.22 -8.35
CA VAL A 102 -4.58 8.04 -8.97
C VAL A 102 -5.92 7.86 -8.27
N ILE A 103 -6.45 8.94 -7.70
CA ILE A 103 -7.78 8.90 -7.09
C ILE A 103 -8.85 8.93 -8.19
N ASP A 104 -9.59 7.84 -8.31
CA ASP A 104 -10.65 7.69 -9.30
C ASP A 104 -11.99 7.22 -8.72
N LEU A 105 -13.00 7.22 -9.59
CA LEU A 105 -14.34 6.77 -9.19
C LEU A 105 -14.42 5.25 -9.07
N PRO A 106 -13.97 4.44 -10.06
CA PRO A 106 -14.14 2.99 -10.02
C PRO A 106 -13.47 2.30 -8.83
N ASN A 107 -12.30 2.76 -8.39
CA ASN A 107 -11.48 2.11 -7.38
C ASN A 107 -11.67 2.79 -6.03
N ASP A 108 -11.28 4.06 -5.88
CA ASP A 108 -11.17 4.68 -4.56
C ASP A 108 -12.52 5.10 -4.00
N ILE A 109 -13.25 5.92 -4.76
CA ILE A 109 -14.53 6.47 -4.28
C ILE A 109 -15.54 5.35 -4.06
N LEU A 110 -15.69 4.43 -5.02
CA LEU A 110 -16.58 3.28 -4.86
C LEU A 110 -16.08 2.28 -3.81
N GLY A 111 -14.77 2.15 -3.63
CA GLY A 111 -14.15 1.35 -2.56
C GLY A 111 -14.59 1.84 -1.19
N VAL A 112 -14.42 3.14 -0.91
CA VAL A 112 -14.85 3.77 0.34
C VAL A 112 -16.37 3.67 0.51
N MET A 113 -17.15 4.01 -0.52
CA MET A 113 -18.62 3.95 -0.47
C MET A 113 -19.15 2.55 -0.15
N ASN A 114 -18.50 1.50 -0.66
CA ASN A 114 -18.92 0.12 -0.38
C ASN A 114 -18.63 -0.34 1.05
N HIS A 115 -17.73 0.34 1.76
CA HIS A 115 -17.42 0.06 3.16
C HIS A 115 -18.14 1.00 4.13
N GLN A 116 -18.98 1.92 3.63
CA GLN A 116 -19.76 2.85 4.45
C GLN A 116 -20.60 2.12 5.51
N GLY A 117 -20.62 2.67 6.72
CA GLY A 117 -21.41 2.14 7.84
C GLY A 117 -20.74 0.95 8.54
N SER A 118 -19.53 0.58 8.12
CA SER A 118 -18.71 -0.37 8.88
C SER A 118 -18.17 0.31 10.13
N ALA A 119 -18.46 -0.29 11.29
CA ALA A 119 -17.86 0.04 12.58
C ALA A 119 -16.78 -1.01 12.92
N PRO A 120 -15.93 -0.82 13.96
CA PRO A 120 -14.79 -1.71 14.19
C PRO A 120 -15.25 -3.16 14.36
N GLY A 121 -14.84 -4.02 13.42
CA GLY A 121 -15.29 -5.40 13.29
C GLY A 121 -15.58 -5.74 11.81
N PRO A 122 -15.43 -6.99 11.36
CA PRO A 122 -15.68 -7.33 9.96
C PRO A 122 -17.08 -6.85 9.50
N PRO A 123 -17.21 -6.13 8.36
CA PRO A 123 -16.26 -5.98 7.26
C PRO A 123 -15.35 -4.71 7.30
N TYR A 124 -15.16 -4.08 8.46
CA TYR A 124 -14.29 -2.92 8.61
C TYR A 124 -12.86 -3.16 8.12
N ASP A 125 -12.36 -2.20 7.35
CA ASP A 125 -10.97 -2.11 6.94
C ASP A 125 -10.50 -0.67 7.07
N VAL A 126 -9.37 -0.49 7.76
CA VAL A 126 -8.78 0.80 8.10
C VAL A 126 -8.35 1.60 6.88
N GLN A 127 -8.11 0.94 5.73
CA GLN A 127 -7.73 1.65 4.51
C GLN A 127 -8.82 2.62 4.02
N TYR A 128 -10.09 2.39 4.34
CA TYR A 128 -11.23 3.21 3.91
C TYR A 128 -11.70 4.23 4.97
N ASP A 129 -11.05 4.28 6.13
CA ASP A 129 -11.44 5.12 7.26
C ASP A 129 -10.41 6.24 7.45
N ARG A 130 -10.90 7.46 7.59
CA ARG A 130 -10.18 8.65 8.02
C ARG A 130 -11.04 9.36 9.04
N GLY A 131 -10.39 9.85 10.08
CA GLY A 131 -11.06 10.65 11.08
C GLY A 131 -11.43 12.04 10.59
N PRO A 132 -12.13 12.81 11.44
CA PRO A 132 -12.62 14.14 11.10
C PRO A 132 -11.49 15.09 10.71
N ALA A 133 -11.54 15.54 9.47
CA ALA A 133 -10.67 16.58 8.96
C ALA A 133 -11.03 17.94 9.55
N ALA A 134 -10.02 18.79 9.80
CA ALA A 134 -10.24 20.19 10.15
C ALA A 134 -10.67 21.00 8.91
N GLY A 135 -11.91 20.78 8.44
CA GLY A 135 -12.50 21.45 7.28
C GLY A 135 -12.45 20.63 5.99
N LEU A 136 -12.69 21.29 4.85
CA LEU A 136 -12.66 20.69 3.50
C LEU A 136 -11.23 20.58 2.92
N SER A 137 -10.20 20.67 3.76
CA SER A 137 -8.83 20.56 3.29
C SER A 137 -8.55 19.10 2.93
N TRP A 138 -8.38 18.81 1.65
CA TRP A 138 -7.96 17.50 1.14
C TRP A 138 -6.62 17.02 1.76
N HIS A 139 -5.84 17.93 2.34
CA HIS A 139 -4.59 17.69 3.10
C HIS A 139 -4.79 17.06 4.50
N GLY A 140 -6.02 17.08 5.02
CA GLY A 140 -6.27 17.02 6.45
C GLY A 140 -7.09 15.82 6.88
N THR A 141 -6.82 14.63 6.37
CA THR A 141 -7.47 13.42 6.91
C THR A 141 -6.85 13.09 8.26
N ALA A 142 -7.66 13.16 9.32
CA ALA A 142 -7.18 12.72 10.62
C ALA A 142 -6.96 11.19 10.57
N PRO A 143 -6.19 10.63 11.53
CA PRO A 143 -6.08 9.19 11.66
C PRO A 143 -7.47 8.53 11.71
N PRO A 144 -7.61 7.29 11.24
CA PRO A 144 -8.86 6.53 11.27
C PRO A 144 -9.57 6.64 12.63
N ASP A 145 -10.87 6.88 12.63
CA ASP A 145 -11.65 7.07 13.87
C ASP A 145 -12.51 5.85 14.27
N GLY A 146 -12.49 4.82 13.43
CA GLY A 146 -13.20 3.56 13.59
C GLY A 146 -14.57 3.56 12.92
N VAL A 147 -14.98 4.62 12.22
CA VAL A 147 -16.28 4.72 11.56
C VAL A 147 -16.11 5.20 10.12
N ILE A 148 -16.49 4.36 9.17
CA ILE A 148 -16.54 4.78 7.76
C ILE A 148 -17.88 5.49 7.51
N ASP A 149 -17.86 6.81 7.37
CA ASP A 149 -19.02 7.66 7.23
C ASP A 149 -19.01 8.57 6.00
N LEU A 150 -20.13 9.27 5.80
CA LEU A 150 -20.26 10.21 4.70
C LEU A 150 -19.46 11.50 4.93
N PRO A 151 -19.55 12.15 6.12
CA PRO A 151 -18.82 13.40 6.37
C PRO A 151 -17.30 13.34 6.19
N ASN A 152 -16.64 12.28 6.67
CA ASN A 152 -15.19 12.19 6.71
C ASN A 152 -14.65 11.42 5.51
N ASP A 153 -15.19 10.22 5.25
CA ASP A 153 -14.58 9.30 4.29
C ASP A 153 -15.00 9.56 2.87
N ILE A 154 -16.31 9.49 2.61
CA ILE A 154 -16.84 9.59 1.25
C ILE A 154 -16.62 11.00 0.70
N LEU A 155 -16.90 12.04 1.49
CA LEU A 155 -16.61 13.41 1.05
C LEU A 155 -15.10 13.69 0.98
N GLY A 156 -14.29 13.05 1.83
CA GLY A 156 -12.83 13.14 1.81
C GLY A 156 -12.25 12.60 0.51
N VAL A 157 -12.58 11.37 0.12
CA VAL A 157 -12.11 10.76 -1.14
C VAL A 157 -12.63 11.51 -2.36
N ILE A 158 -13.89 11.98 -2.35
CA ILE A 158 -14.45 12.78 -3.44
C ILE A 158 -13.70 14.11 -3.61
N ALA A 159 -13.26 14.74 -2.52
CA ALA A 159 -12.49 15.97 -2.58
C ALA A 159 -11.12 15.80 -3.25
N GLN A 160 -10.63 14.56 -3.33
CA GLN A 160 -9.36 14.20 -3.98
C GLN A 160 -9.56 13.64 -5.39
N PHE A 161 -10.77 13.62 -5.94
CA PHE A 161 -11.02 13.06 -7.27
C PHE A 161 -10.07 13.65 -8.33
N ASN A 162 -9.40 12.76 -9.07
CA ASN A 162 -8.39 13.06 -10.08
C ASN A 162 -7.06 13.67 -9.54
N HIS A 163 -6.80 13.59 -8.24
CA HIS A 163 -5.45 13.78 -7.68
C HIS A 163 -4.57 12.59 -8.07
N ARG A 164 -3.26 12.84 -8.22
CA ARG A 164 -2.28 11.85 -8.67
C ARG A 164 -0.96 11.99 -7.91
N CYS A 165 -0.19 10.91 -7.82
CA CYS A 165 1.17 10.91 -7.28
C CYS A 165 2.18 10.53 -8.38
N VAL A 166 2.39 11.45 -9.34
CA VAL A 166 3.21 11.25 -10.57
C VAL A 166 4.49 12.05 -10.62
#